data_AF-A0A448X7R6-F1
#
_entry.id   AF-A0A448X7R6-F1
#
_cell.length_a   1.000
_cell.length_b   1.000
_cell.length_c   1.000
_cell.angle_alpha   90.00
_cell.angle_beta   90.00
_cell.angle_gamma   90.00
#
_symmetry.space_group_name_H-M   'P 1'
#
loop_
_entity.id
_entity.type
_entity.pdbx_description
1 polymer ?
#
loop_
_entity_poly.entity_id
_entity_poly.type
_entity_poly.pdbx_seq_one_letter_code
_entity_poly.pdbx_strand_id
1 'polypeptide(L)' 'MNPTAYAVIPQLRDIRQLRRALTLLWFQVASCDSNAALALRQCLSGREHMLCHLHEIDTFSLEVLYNFIRSILFAIIMR' A
#
# COMPACT_ATOMS: atom_id res chain seq x y z
N MET A 1 15.00 6.30 2.62
CA MET A 1 13.89 6.57 1.70
C MET A 1 14.16 7.90 0.99
N ASN A 2 14.12 7.95 -0.34
CA ASN A 2 14.36 9.18 -1.11
C ASN A 2 13.01 9.87 -1.42
N PRO A 3 12.69 11.04 -0.83
CA PRO A 3 11.40 11.72 -1.04
C PRO A 3 11.15 12.10 -2.50
N THR A 4 12.22 12.37 -3.25
CA THR A 4 12.18 12.76 -4.66
C THR A 4 11.61 11.64 -5.55
N ALA A 5 11.75 10.37 -5.15
CA ALA A 5 11.18 9.24 -5.89
C ALA A 5 9.64 9.32 -6.00
N TYR A 6 8.96 9.85 -4.98
CA TYR A 6 7.50 10.06 -5.00
C TYR A 6 7.07 11.25 -5.88
N ALA A 7 7.98 12.19 -6.13
CA ALA A 7 7.71 13.31 -7.03
C ALA A 7 7.90 12.91 -8.50
N VAL A 8 8.82 11.98 -8.78
CA VAL A 8 9.18 11.55 -10.13
C VAL A 8 8.37 10.35 -10.62
N ILE A 9 7.84 9.52 -9.70
CA ILE A 9 7.06 8.32 -10.04
C ILE A 9 5.63 8.50 -9.49
N PRO A 10 4.67 8.98 -10.32
CA PRO A 10 3.29 9.25 -9.88
C PRO A 10 2.61 8.04 -9.24
N GLN A 11 2.86 6.84 -9.74
CA GLN A 11 2.25 5.62 -9.25
C GLN A 11 2.73 5.28 -7.81
N LEU A 12 3.93 5.71 -7.40
CA LEU A 12 4.37 5.58 -6.00
C LEU A 12 3.61 6.54 -5.08
N ARG A 13 3.29 7.75 -5.57
CA ARG A 13 2.46 8.71 -4.85
C ARG A 13 1.04 8.16 -4.65
N ASP A 14 0.47 7.56 -5.66
CA ASP A 14 -0.88 6.97 -5.60
C ASP A 14 -0.93 5.81 -4.60
N ILE A 15 0.06 4.91 -4.65
CA ILE A 15 0.19 3.81 -3.68
C ILE A 15 0.33 4.35 -2.25
N ARG A 16 1.11 5.42 -2.06
CA ARG A 16 1.27 6.08 -0.75
C ARG A 16 -0.05 6.64 -0.23
N GLN A 17 -0.83 7.29 -1.08
CA GLN A 17 -2.15 7.83 -0.71
C GLN A 17 -3.15 6.71 -0.40
N LEU A 18 -3.16 5.65 -1.22
CA LEU A 18 -4.00 4.48 -0.99
C LEU A 18 -3.66 3.79 0.32
N ARG A 19 -2.36 3.56 0.62
CA ARG A 19 -1.94 2.99 1.91
C ARG A 19 -2.39 3.86 3.09
N ARG A 20 -2.27 5.19 3.01
CA ARG A 20 -2.77 6.12 4.04
C ARG A 20 -4.27 5.95 4.30
N ALA A 21 -5.07 5.97 3.24
CA ALA A 21 -6.52 5.81 3.34
C ALA A 21 -6.89 4.45 3.95
N LEU A 22 -6.21 3.38 3.50
CA LEU A 22 -6.44 2.03 3.98
C LEU A 22 -6.07 1.86 5.46
N THR A 23 -4.93 2.39 5.90
CA THR A 23 -4.50 2.38 7.31
C THR A 23 -5.50 3.13 8.19
N LEU A 24 -5.99 4.29 7.76
CA LEU A 24 -6.99 5.05 8.52
C LEU A 24 -8.31 4.29 8.63
N LEU A 25 -8.78 3.72 7.52
CA LEU A 25 -9.98 2.89 7.48
C LEU A 25 -9.83 1.68 8.42
N TRP A 26 -8.68 1.02 8.40
CA TRP A 26 -8.37 -0.07 9.31
C TRP A 26 -8.50 0.33 10.78
N PHE A 27 -7.87 1.42 11.19
CA PHE A 27 -7.95 1.89 12.58
C PHE A 27 -9.38 2.23 13.01
N GLN A 28 -10.18 2.84 12.12
CA GLN A 28 -11.59 3.13 12.39
C GLN A 28 -12.42 1.85 12.50
N VAL A 29 -12.29 0.94 11.53
CA VAL A 29 -13.06 -0.30 11.52
C VAL A 29 -12.68 -1.21 12.69
N ALA A 30 -11.38 -1.36 12.97
CA ALA A 30 -10.87 -2.20 14.06
C ALA A 30 -11.26 -1.71 15.46
N SER A 31 -11.52 -0.41 15.62
CA SER A 31 -12.01 0.14 16.89
C SER A 31 -13.53 0.08 17.05
N CYS A 32 -14.29 -0.06 15.95
CA CYS A 32 -15.74 -0.12 15.97
C CYS A 32 -16.30 -1.55 15.99
N ASP A 33 -15.76 -2.46 15.15
CA ASP A 33 -16.30 -3.80 14.97
C ASP A 33 -15.22 -4.81 14.55
N SER A 34 -15.02 -5.83 15.39
CA SER A 34 -14.04 -6.90 15.16
C SER A 34 -14.37 -7.80 13.97
N ASN A 35 -15.66 -8.02 13.67
CA ASN A 35 -16.09 -8.79 12.50
C ASN A 35 -15.86 -8.00 11.20
N ALA A 36 -16.16 -6.71 11.21
CA ALA A 36 -15.87 -5.83 10.08
C ALA A 36 -14.35 -5.72 9.82
N ALA A 37 -13.55 -5.67 10.89
CA ALA A 37 -12.10 -5.69 10.77
C ALA A 37 -11.60 -7.03 10.18
N LEU A 38 -12.14 -8.15 10.64
CA LEU A 38 -11.82 -9.46 10.08
C LEU A 38 -12.15 -9.53 8.58
N ALA A 39 -13.32 -9.04 8.18
CA ALA A 39 -13.74 -8.97 6.77
C ALA A 39 -12.78 -8.10 5.93
N LEU A 40 -12.41 -6.91 6.44
CA LEU A 40 -11.45 -6.03 5.75
C LEU A 40 -10.08 -6.71 5.59
N ARG A 41 -9.62 -7.41 6.63
CA ARG A 41 -8.36 -8.17 6.58
C ARG A 41 -8.42 -9.28 5.54
N GLN A 42 -9.53 -10.02 5.47
CA GLN A 42 -9.74 -11.07 4.46
C GLN A 42 -9.74 -10.50 3.03
N CYS A 43 -10.35 -9.33 2.80
CA CYS A 43 -10.32 -8.65 1.51
C CYS A 43 -8.91 -8.33 1.00
N LEU A 44 -7.92 -8.22 1.90
CA LEU A 44 -6.54 -7.89 1.54
C LEU A 44 -5.71 -9.10 1.13
N SER A 45 -6.21 -10.33 1.31
CA SER A 45 -5.68 -11.56 0.69
C SER A 45 -4.15 -11.67 0.72
N GLY A 46 -3.54 -11.53 1.92
CA GLY A 46 -2.08 -11.62 2.11
C GLY A 46 -1.33 -10.28 2.01
N ARG A 47 -2.00 -9.17 1.68
CA ARG A 47 -1.44 -7.80 1.69
C ARG A 47 -1.61 -7.10 3.04
N GLU A 48 -1.67 -7.88 4.12
CA GLU A 48 -1.92 -7.40 5.49
C GLU A 48 -0.86 -6.40 5.96
N HIS A 49 0.37 -6.51 5.43
CA HIS A 49 1.46 -5.55 5.62
C HIS A 49 1.16 -4.14 5.07
N MET A 50 0.03 -3.95 4.36
CA MET A 50 -0.46 -2.63 3.98
C MET A 50 -1.26 -1.95 5.11
N LEU A 51 -1.67 -2.70 6.13
CA LEU A 51 -2.39 -2.21 7.31
C LEU A 51 -1.46 -1.74 8.44
N CYS A 52 -0.16 -1.64 8.17
CA CYS A 52 0.83 -1.18 9.15
C CYS A 52 0.54 0.24 9.65
N HIS A 53 1.13 0.55 10.81
CA HIS A 53 1.08 1.86 11.45
C HIS A 53 1.50 2.99 10.50
N LEU A 54 0.91 4.18 10.66
CA LEU A 54 1.16 5.35 9.81
C LEU A 54 2.65 5.70 9.59
N HIS A 55 3.52 5.39 10.57
CA HIS A 55 4.96 5.61 10.47
C HIS A 55 5.69 4.69 9.46
N GLU A 56 5.06 3.58 9.05
CA GLU A 56 5.60 2.60 8.09
C GLU A 56 5.01 2.76 6.67
N ILE A 57 4.19 3.79 6.46
CA ILE A 57 3.56 4.05 5.15
C ILE A 57 4.60 4.28 4.06
N ASP A 58 5.71 4.91 4.44
CA ASP A 58 6.86 5.16 3.60
C ASP A 58 7.87 4.02 3.70
N THR A 59 7.48 2.83 4.16
CA THR A 59 8.34 1.65 4.18
C THR A 59 7.77 0.65 3.16
N PHE A 60 8.50 0.46 2.07
CA PHE A 60 8.20 -0.59 1.10
C PHE A 60 9.16 -1.74 1.34
N SER A 61 8.63 -2.98 1.39
CA SER A 61 9.49 -4.15 1.29
C SER A 61 10.14 -4.17 -0.09
N LEU A 62 11.32 -4.78 -0.18
CA LEU A 62 12.01 -4.98 -1.46
C LEU A 62 11.12 -5.75 -2.46
N GLU A 63 10.31 -6.68 -1.97
CA GLU A 63 9.35 -7.43 -2.77
C GLU A 63 8.26 -6.54 -3.40
N VAL A 64 7.69 -5.60 -2.64
CA VAL A 64 6.69 -4.65 -3.15
C VAL A 64 7.30 -3.73 -4.20
N LEU A 65 8.51 -3.22 -3.93
CA LEU A 65 9.26 -2.39 -4.88
C LEU A 65 9.59 -3.16 -6.17
N TYR A 66 10.04 -4.41 -6.05
CA TYR A 66 10.35 -5.27 -7.18
C TYR A 66 9.12 -5.56 -8.03
N ASN A 67 8.00 -5.96 -7.41
CA ASN A 67 6.75 -6.21 -8.09
C ASN A 67 6.21 -4.96 -8.81
N PHE A 68 6.37 -3.79 -8.19
CA PHE A 68 5.97 -2.52 -8.76
C PHE A 68 6.82 -2.13 -9.98
N ILE A 69 8.15 -2.21 -9.87
CA ILE A 69 9.08 -1.96 -10.99
C ILE A 69 8.80 -2.95 -12.12
N ARG A 70 8.58 -4.23 -11.81
CA ARG A 70 8.22 -5.26 -12.78
C ARG A 70 6.92 -4.91 -13.52
N SER A 71 5.89 -4.44 -12.81
CA SER A 71 4.61 -4.05 -13.40
C SER A 71 4.75 -2.82 -14.32
N ILE A 72 5.56 -1.84 -13.93
CA ILE A 72 5.83 -0.65 -14.75
C ILE A 72 6.60 -1.03 -16.02
N LEU A 73 7.67 -1.83 -15.88
CA LEU A 73 8.45 -2.32 -17.01
C LEU A 73 7.56 -3.10 -17.98
N PHE A 74 6.68 -3.96 -17.48
CA PHE A 74 5.73 -4.70 -18.31
C PHE A 74 4.76 -3.76 -19.06
N ALA A 75 4.23 -2.74 -18.38
CA ALA A 75 3.34 -1.75 -18.98
C ALA A 75 4.03 -0.83 -20.01
N ILE A 76 5.34 -0.61 -19.89
CA ILE A 76 6.14 0.17 -20.84
C ILE A 76 6.57 -0.68 -22.06
N ILE A 77 6.97 -1.94 -21.84
CA ILE A 77 7.44 -2.84 -22.90
C ILE A 77 6.30 -3.33 -23.81
N MET A 78 5.08 -3.47 -23.27
CA MET A 78 3.89 -3.92 -24.02
C MET A 78 3.13 -2.76 -24.71
N ARG A 79 3.75 -1.58 -24.81
CA ARG A 79 3.21 -0.40 -25.47
C ARG A 79 4.06 -0.02 -26.66
#